data_AF-A0A359KEM2-F1
#
_entry.id   AF-A0A359KEM2-F1
#
_cell.length_a   1.000
_cell.length_b   1.000
_cell.length_c   1.000
_cell.angle_alpha   90.00
_cell.angle_beta   90.00
_cell.angle_gamma   90.00
#
_symmetry.space_group_name_H-M   'P 1'
#
loop_
_entity.id
_entity.type
_entity.pdbx_description
1 polymer ?
#
loop_
_entity_poly.entity_id
_entity_poly.type
_entity_poly.pdbx_seq_one_letter_code
_entity_poly.pdbx_strand_id
1 'polypeptide(L)' 'EKARGDQCDNCGRLLDPTDLINPYSAVSGSRNLEVRDTRHLYLLQTKVADEVRAWVDARSPQWQPLARSIAYKHLDE' A
#
# COMPACT_ATOMS: atom_id res chain seq x y z
N GLU A 1 -21.42 -7.97 5.14
CA GLU A 1 -20.57 -9.02 5.73
C GLU A 1 -19.41 -9.28 4.77
N LYS A 2 -18.18 -9.44 5.29
CA LYS A 2 -16.89 -9.58 4.55
C LYS A 2 -16.13 -8.28 4.22
N ALA A 3 -16.08 -7.33 5.14
CA ALA A 3 -14.96 -6.37 5.13
C ALA A 3 -13.75 -7.02 5.81
N ARG A 4 -12.57 -6.95 5.18
CA ARG A 4 -11.33 -7.56 5.65
C ARG A 4 -10.18 -6.58 5.49
N GLY A 5 -9.53 -6.25 6.61
CA GLY A 5 -8.45 -5.27 6.61
C GLY A 5 -8.98 -3.93 6.13
N ASP A 6 -8.42 -3.45 5.02
CA ASP A 6 -8.75 -2.19 4.40
C ASP A 6 -9.77 -2.29 3.26
N GLN A 7 -10.32 -3.47 2.97
CA GLN A 7 -11.24 -3.65 1.84
C GLN A 7 -12.63 -4.13 2.28
N CYS A 8 -13.68 -3.52 1.74
CA CYS A 8 -15.05 -4.04 1.82
C CYS A 8 -15.49 -4.67 0.49
N ASP A 9 -15.67 -5.99 0.47
CA ASP A 9 -16.09 -6.73 -0.74
C ASP A 9 -17.49 -6.36 -1.25
N ASN A 10 -18.32 -5.73 -0.40
CA ASN A 10 -19.68 -5.37 -0.77
C ASN A 10 -19.80 -4.03 -1.51
N CYS A 11 -18.94 -3.06 -1.20
CA CYS A 11 -19.02 -1.71 -1.79
C CYS A 11 -17.69 -1.17 -2.32
N GLY A 12 -16.60 -1.91 -2.21
CA GLY A 12 -15.27 -1.51 -2.71
C GLY A 12 -14.63 -0.34 -1.95
N ARG A 13 -15.24 0.12 -0.86
CA ARG A 13 -14.68 1.20 -0.03
C ARG A 13 -13.40 0.72 0.67
N LEU A 14 -12.39 1.59 0.64
CA LEU A 14 -11.21 1.47 1.48
C LEU A 14 -11.54 1.90 2.91
N LEU A 15 -11.09 1.11 3.87
CA LEU A 15 -11.30 1.29 5.30
C LEU A 15 -9.96 1.29 6.02
N ASP A 16 -9.85 1.97 7.14
CA ASP A 16 -8.80 1.59 8.09
C ASP A 16 -9.27 0.34 8.85
N PRO A 17 -8.39 -0.61 9.21
CA PRO A 17 -8.78 -1.79 9.98
C PRO A 17 -9.50 -1.46 11.30
N THR A 18 -9.25 -0.28 11.86
CA THR A 18 -9.92 0.27 13.05
C THR A 18 -11.36 0.71 12.80
N ASP A 19 -11.77 0.92 11.54
CA ASP A 19 -13.13 1.31 11.16
C ASP A 19 -14.08 0.13 11.03
N LEU A 20 -13.57 -1.10 11.16
CA LEU A 20 -14.37 -2.31 11.04
C LEU A 20 -15.40 -2.40 12.16
N ILE A 21 -16.67 -2.59 11.78
CA ILE A 21 -17.75 -2.86 12.73
C ILE A 21 -17.61 -4.30 13.25
N ASN A 22 -17.62 -4.48 14.57
CA ASN A 22 -17.44 -5.77 15.24
C ASN A 22 -16.16 -6.52 14.78
N PRO A 23 -14.97 -5.91 14.94
CA PRO A 23 -13.74 -6.49 14.43
C PRO A 23 -13.38 -7.76 15.21
N TYR A 24 -12.76 -8.70 14.53
CA TYR A 24 -12.25 -9.93 15.13
C TYR A 24 -10.97 -10.38 14.42
N SER A 25 -10.10 -11.08 15.17
CA SER A 25 -8.89 -11.67 14.60
C SER A 25 -9.25 -12.79 13.63
N ALA A 26 -8.81 -12.68 12.38
CA ALA A 26 -8.95 -13.77 11.40
C ALA A 26 -8.13 -15.02 11.77
N VAL A 27 -7.13 -14.89 12.65
CA VAL A 27 -6.27 -15.98 13.08
C VAL A 27 -6.88 -16.74 14.26
N SER A 28 -7.38 -16.03 15.27
CA SER A 28 -7.83 -16.64 16.53
C SER A 28 -9.33 -16.55 16.80
N GLY A 29 -10.08 -15.79 16.00
CA GLY A 29 -11.49 -15.46 16.25
C GLY A 29 -11.70 -14.51 17.45
N SER A 30 -10.64 -14.11 18.13
CA SER A 30 -10.73 -13.22 19.30
C SER A 30 -11.30 -11.85 18.90
N ARG A 31 -12.21 -11.33 19.74
CA ARG A 31 -12.72 -9.95 19.68
C ARG A 31 -12.00 -9.01 20.64
N ASN A 32 -11.12 -9.54 21.48
CA ASN A 32 -10.26 -8.74 22.35
C ASN A 32 -9.09 -8.21 21.53
N LEU A 33 -9.34 -7.17 20.75
CA LEU A 33 -8.38 -6.47 19.91
C LEU A 33 -7.96 -5.18 20.60
N GLU A 34 -6.70 -4.80 20.41
CA GLU A 34 -6.12 -3.61 21.01
C GLU A 34 -5.17 -2.93 20.03
N VAL A 35 -5.19 -1.60 20.03
CA VAL A 35 -4.20 -0.79 19.32
C VAL A 35 -2.98 -0.68 20.22
N ARG A 36 -1.81 -1.06 19.69
CA ARG A 36 -0.55 -1.02 20.42
C ARG A 36 0.50 -0.29 19.62
N ASP A 37 1.24 0.56 20.31
CA ASP A 37 2.39 1.23 19.74
C ASP A 37 3.51 0.24 19.46
N THR A 38 4.08 0.34 18.26
CA THR A 38 5.19 -0.49 17.81
C THR A 38 6.18 0.37 17.04
N ARG A 39 7.45 -0.02 17.05
CA ARG A 39 8.51 0.69 16.34
C ARG A 39 8.78 -0.01 15.01
N HIS A 40 8.55 0.71 13.92
CA HIS A 40 8.83 0.26 12.56
C HIS A 40 10.01 1.04 11.97
N LEU A 41 10.82 0.37 11.15
CA LEU A 41 11.81 1.02 10.31
C LEU A 41 11.17 1.36 8.97
N TYR A 42 11.38 2.59 8.51
CA TYR A 42 10.89 3.05 7.21
C TYR A 42 12.06 3.23 6.25
N LEU A 43 11.86 2.82 5.00
CA LEU A 43 12.78 3.12 3.93
C LEU A 43 12.59 4.58 3.51
N LEU A 44 13.66 5.36 3.52
CA LEU A 44 13.64 6.74 3.03
C LEU A 44 13.73 6.75 1.50
N GLN A 45 12.62 6.41 0.85
CA GLN A 45 12.54 6.21 -0.60
C GLN A 45 12.97 7.46 -1.39
N THR A 46 12.77 8.65 -0.84
CA THR A 46 13.21 9.92 -1.46
C THR A 46 14.70 9.98 -1.72
N LYS A 47 15.54 9.27 -0.94
CA LYS A 47 16.99 9.22 -1.16
C LYS A 47 17.41 8.33 -2.34
N VAL A 48 16.54 7.44 -2.81
CA VAL A 48 16.82 6.54 -3.94
C VAL A 48 16.04 6.91 -5.20
N ALA A 49 15.20 7.95 -5.13
CA ALA A 49 14.31 8.34 -6.22
C ALA A 49 15.08 8.65 -7.52
N ASP A 50 16.22 9.34 -7.43
CA ASP A 50 17.06 9.68 -8.59
C ASP A 50 17.68 8.44 -9.24
N GLU A 51 18.16 7.49 -8.44
CA GLU A 51 18.70 6.22 -8.93
C GLU A 51 17.63 5.39 -9.63
N VAL A 52 16.41 5.35 -9.07
CA VAL A 52 15.26 4.66 -9.66
C VAL A 52 14.85 5.34 -10.97
N ARG A 53 14.84 6.68 -11.03
CA ARG A 53 14.54 7.42 -12.26
C ARG A 53 15.55 7.11 -13.37
N ALA A 54 16.84 7.15 -13.05
CA ALA A 54 17.89 6.81 -14.01
C ALA A 54 17.75 5.36 -14.53
N TRP A 55 17.39 4.43 -13.65
CA TRP A 55 17.10 3.05 -14.05
C TRP A 55 15.86 2.93 -14.94
N VAL A 56 14.77 3.63 -14.61
CA VAL A 56 13.56 3.71 -15.44
C VAL A 56 13.91 4.23 -16.83
N ASP A 57 14.69 5.30 -16.92
CA ASP A 57 15.10 5.91 -18.18
C ASP A 57 15.88 4.92 -19.05
N ALA A 58 16.83 4.20 -18.46
CA ALA A 58 17.63 3.19 -19.15
C ALA A 58 16.79 2.00 -19.65
N ARG A 59 15.73 1.61 -18.92
CA ARG A 59 14.89 0.47 -19.28
C ARG A 59 13.72 0.84 -20.20
N SER A 60 13.26 2.09 -20.13
CA SER A 60 12.05 2.58 -20.79
C SER A 60 11.99 2.40 -22.32
N PRO A 61 13.09 2.36 -23.10
CA PRO A 61 13.01 2.11 -24.54
C PRO A 61 12.37 0.76 -24.90
N GLN A 62 12.36 -0.21 -23.98
CA GLN A 62 11.77 -1.53 -24.18
C GLN A 62 10.36 -1.66 -23.58
N TRP A 63 9.82 -0.58 -23.01
CA TRP A 63 8.52 -0.60 -22.35
C TRP A 63 7.43 0.00 -23.23
N GLN A 64 6.19 -0.39 -22.96
CA GLN A 64 5.04 0.35 -23.46
C GLN A 64 5.07 1.78 -22.87
N PRO A 65 4.73 2.83 -23.65
CA PRO A 65 4.79 4.21 -23.17
C PRO A 65 4.02 4.44 -21.87
N LEU A 66 2.87 3.77 -21.71
CA LEU A 66 2.05 3.85 -20.50
C LEU A 66 2.81 3.41 -19.24
N ALA A 67 3.63 2.37 -19.33
CA ALA A 67 4.40 1.88 -18.18
C ALA A 67 5.43 2.92 -17.71
N ARG A 68 6.10 3.60 -18.64
CA ARG A 68 7.00 4.72 -18.32
C ARG A 68 6.25 5.87 -17.66
N SER A 69 5.10 6.26 -18.20
CA SER A 69 4.30 7.37 -17.65
C SER A 69 3.80 7.09 -16.22
N ILE A 70 3.37 5.85 -15.95
CA ILE A 70 2.97 5.43 -14.60
C ILE A 70 4.15 5.45 -13.64
N ALA A 71 5.33 4.96 -14.08
CA ALA A 71 6.53 4.98 -13.25
C ALA A 71 6.94 6.40 -12.86
N TYR A 72 6.90 7.36 -13.78
CA TYR A 72 7.19 8.77 -13.46
C TYR A 72 6.15 9.37 -12.53
N LYS A 73 4.86 9.11 -12.76
CA LYS A 73 3.80 9.57 -11.86
C LYS A 73 4.11 9.18 -10.40
N HIS A 74 4.48 7.93 -10.14
CA HIS A 74 4.83 7.48 -8.78
C HIS A 74 6.15 8.03 -8.22
N LEU A 75 7.05 8.51 -9.08
CA LEU A 75 8.31 9.13 -8.65
C LEU A 75 8.18 10.65 -8.43
N ASP A 76 7.15 11.27 -9.02
CA ASP A 76 6.88 12.72 -8.99
C ASP A 76 5.81 13.13 -7.95
N GLU A 77 4.95 12.19 -7.54
CA GLU A 77 3.98 12.34 -6.43
C GLU A 77 4.63 12.19 -5.06
#